data_AF-A0AAN8RUD7-F1
#
_entry.id   AF-A0AAN8RUD7-F1
#
_cell.length_a   1.000
_cell.length_b   1.000
_cell.length_c   1.000
_cell.angle_alpha   90.00
_cell.angle_beta   90.00
_cell.angle_gamma   90.00
#
_symmetry.space_group_name_H-M   'P 1'
#
loop_
_entity.id
_entity.type
_entity.pdbx_description
1 polymer ?
#
loop_
_entity_poly.entity_id
_entity_poly.type
_entity_poly.pdbx_seq_one_letter_code
_entity_poly.pdbx_strand_id
1 'polypeptide(L)'
;MDLASFLEAVTPPKLRKTYLHSSTRTTSPSFSRHHLDDLKEWPDIHTNIQQLLEPLLDQKSDEFRSSAYLFPRNAQRWSACGSEANVVRLGNHVYEQPTVQILQHLFSIDGDFDDHQSTMHIGDPDRVFYTYTAATYEKSKSKFLIEWKPPWVLVTPENLTHHYNDNRANIEDEVVKAVNRLYGYMTFNNMIYGGLCNYEALYLFRRTGNIGLEVSPPFLYSDYGTQSPVAALTYICKTAVEEQLQPIHHSPMEGGLPRTHDFILDNLDFEGTWDEKLTVPWRNMVLKLSGIGRKNVATVIAGEVRPRQGAGLRYSCPAFFKIYDITKPFNLDLVDKEIAAYNRLQSLQGRYIPRLYAAGSTWKTLKILVMEDCGGTIENMTEELWSRAKKGIVAFHRHGTIHGDIRINNFVIAKGIIKIIDLGACRQGTPAEQSAELAEFDAMKKDWEAEHESTIG
;
A
#
# COMPACT_ATOMS: atom_id res chain seq x y z
N MET A 1 -14.22 -30.18 -16.87
CA MET A 1 -13.69 -30.87 -15.66
C MET A 1 -14.53 -30.38 -14.50
N ASP A 2 -14.90 -31.23 -13.54
CA ASP A 2 -15.62 -30.77 -12.34
C ASP A 2 -14.66 -30.07 -11.36
N LEU A 3 -15.22 -29.29 -10.42
CA LEU A 3 -14.43 -28.52 -9.44
C LEU A 3 -13.59 -29.44 -8.55
N ALA A 4 -14.11 -30.58 -8.13
CA ALA A 4 -13.36 -31.54 -7.32
C ALA A 4 -12.08 -31.99 -8.05
N SER A 5 -12.22 -32.46 -9.29
CA SER A 5 -11.08 -32.87 -10.13
C SER A 5 -10.13 -31.71 -10.42
N PHE A 6 -10.66 -30.48 -10.53
CA PHE A 6 -9.85 -29.29 -10.74
C PHE A 6 -8.96 -28.98 -9.52
N LEU A 7 -9.54 -28.96 -8.32
CA LEU A 7 -8.81 -28.73 -7.06
C LEU A 7 -7.72 -29.77 -6.83
N GLU A 8 -7.98 -31.04 -7.17
CA GLU A 8 -6.95 -32.09 -7.14
C GLU A 8 -5.83 -31.85 -8.18
N ALA A 9 -6.20 -31.41 -9.39
CA ALA A 9 -5.24 -31.20 -10.47
C ALA A 9 -4.32 -29.98 -10.26
N VAL A 10 -4.76 -28.97 -9.49
CA VAL A 10 -3.98 -27.76 -9.18
C VAL A 10 -3.17 -27.86 -7.89
N THR A 11 -2.72 -29.07 -7.55
CA THR A 11 -1.91 -29.31 -6.34
C THR A 11 -0.52 -28.61 -6.44
N PRO A 12 -0.17 -27.71 -5.51
CA PRO A 12 1.11 -27.02 -5.51
C PRO A 12 2.30 -27.98 -5.39
N PRO A 13 3.38 -27.78 -6.16
CA PRO A 13 4.58 -28.60 -6.03
C PRO A 13 5.32 -28.27 -4.73
N LYS A 14 6.12 -29.20 -4.21
CA LYS A 14 7.08 -28.86 -3.16
C LYS A 14 8.09 -27.83 -3.67
N LEU A 15 8.29 -26.76 -2.89
CA LEU A 15 9.24 -25.71 -3.21
C LEU A 15 10.68 -26.27 -3.22
N ARG A 16 11.43 -25.99 -4.29
CA ARG A 16 12.84 -26.35 -4.44
C ARG A 16 13.70 -25.12 -4.16
N LYS A 17 14.36 -25.12 -3.00
CA LYS A 17 15.25 -24.04 -2.54
C LYS A 17 16.56 -24.08 -3.36
N THR A 18 16.97 -22.97 -3.97
CA THR A 18 18.28 -22.87 -4.67
C THR A 18 19.37 -22.41 -3.70
N TYR A 19 20.61 -22.89 -3.84
CA TYR A 19 21.73 -22.60 -2.90
C TYR A 19 22.04 -21.12 -2.63
N LEU A 20 21.68 -20.23 -3.55
CA LEU A 20 21.77 -18.78 -3.35
C LEU A 20 20.41 -18.26 -2.91
N HIS A 21 20.32 -17.83 -1.66
CA HIS A 21 19.15 -17.16 -1.11
C HIS A 21 19.44 -15.68 -0.97
N SER A 22 18.67 -14.85 -1.67
CA SER A 22 18.55 -13.45 -1.32
C SER A 22 17.21 -13.24 -0.62
N SER A 23 17.25 -12.72 0.60
CA SER A 23 16.14 -11.93 1.07
C SER A 23 16.29 -10.55 0.45
N THR A 24 15.25 -10.06 -0.20
CA THR A 24 15.04 -8.62 -0.29
C THR A 24 15.19 -8.09 1.13
N ARG A 25 16.03 -7.06 1.35
CA ARG A 25 16.31 -6.50 2.68
C ARG A 25 15.01 -6.46 3.46
N THR A 26 14.91 -7.26 4.52
CA THR A 26 13.70 -7.33 5.34
C THR A 26 13.36 -5.90 5.70
N THR A 27 12.17 -5.50 5.30
CA THR A 27 11.61 -4.21 5.65
C THR A 27 11.62 -4.17 7.18
N SER A 28 12.27 -3.15 7.76
CA SER A 28 12.23 -2.86 9.18
C SER A 28 10.82 -3.07 9.73
N PRO A 29 10.70 -3.62 10.94
CA PRO A 29 9.40 -3.91 11.54
C PRO A 29 8.47 -2.71 11.42
N SER A 30 7.28 -2.93 10.85
CA SER A 30 6.13 -2.15 11.27
C SER A 30 5.99 -2.41 12.75
N PHE A 31 6.36 -1.43 13.56
CA PHE A 31 6.23 -1.51 15.00
C PHE A 31 4.84 -2.06 15.38
N SER A 32 4.85 -2.93 16.38
CA SER A 32 3.64 -3.57 16.85
C SER A 32 2.65 -2.51 17.28
N ARG A 33 1.39 -2.71 16.90
CA ARG A 33 0.34 -2.10 17.69
C ARG A 33 0.48 -2.68 19.07
N HIS A 34 0.88 -1.87 20.05
CA HIS A 34 0.67 -2.16 21.47
C HIS A 34 -0.83 -2.32 21.85
N HIS A 35 -1.72 -2.42 20.85
CA HIS A 35 -3.16 -2.53 20.98
C HIS A 35 -3.70 -3.84 20.43
N LEU A 36 -2.89 -4.68 19.75
CA LEU A 36 -3.33 -6.05 19.51
C LEU A 36 -3.08 -6.81 20.81
N ASP A 37 -4.14 -7.04 21.58
CA ASP A 37 -4.06 -7.72 22.87
C ASP A 37 -3.61 -9.17 22.66
N ASP A 38 -4.53 -10.02 22.24
CA ASP A 38 -4.28 -11.43 21.94
C ASP A 38 -4.68 -11.72 20.50
N LEU A 39 -3.82 -12.47 19.80
CA LEU A 39 -4.23 -13.17 18.59
C LEU A 39 -5.12 -14.34 19.03
N LYS A 40 -6.28 -14.49 18.39
CA LYS A 40 -7.23 -15.56 18.67
C LYS A 40 -7.35 -16.50 17.48
N GLU A 41 -7.82 -17.71 17.72
CA GLU A 41 -8.11 -18.66 16.65
C GLU A 41 -9.46 -18.32 15.96
N TRP A 42 -9.54 -18.57 14.65
CA TRP A 42 -10.77 -18.58 13.87
C TRP A 42 -11.19 -20.04 13.64
N PRO A 43 -12.00 -20.63 14.55
CA PRO A 43 -12.24 -22.08 14.55
C PRO A 43 -13.14 -22.55 13.39
N ASP A 44 -14.10 -21.73 12.95
CA ASP A 44 -15.15 -22.19 12.03
C ASP A 44 -14.77 -22.12 10.54
N ILE A 45 -13.58 -21.63 10.22
CA ILE A 45 -13.21 -21.30 8.83
C ILE A 45 -13.23 -22.52 7.89
N HIS A 46 -12.74 -23.68 8.34
CA HIS A 46 -12.77 -24.90 7.54
C HIS A 46 -14.20 -25.33 7.22
N THR A 47 -15.08 -25.29 8.24
CA THR A 47 -16.50 -25.60 8.07
C THR A 47 -17.16 -24.61 7.11
N ASN A 48 -16.81 -23.32 7.17
CA ASN A 48 -17.37 -22.33 6.25
C ASN A 48 -16.90 -22.53 4.80
N ILE A 49 -15.63 -22.91 4.60
CA ILE A 49 -15.10 -23.26 3.26
C ILE A 49 -15.86 -24.46 2.69
N GLN A 50 -16.04 -25.52 3.49
CA GLN A 50 -16.79 -26.72 3.09
C GLN A 50 -18.24 -26.39 2.73
N GLN A 51 -18.94 -25.65 3.59
CA GLN A 51 -20.32 -25.22 3.34
C GLN A 51 -20.46 -24.42 2.03
N LEU A 52 -19.45 -23.63 1.66
CA LEU A 52 -19.46 -22.87 0.41
C LEU A 52 -19.19 -23.74 -0.81
N LEU A 53 -18.20 -24.64 -0.75
CA LEU A 53 -17.64 -25.31 -1.94
C LEU A 53 -18.19 -26.71 -2.16
N GLU A 54 -18.54 -27.47 -1.11
CA GLU A 54 -19.06 -28.84 -1.26
C GLU A 54 -20.28 -28.94 -2.19
N PRO A 55 -21.28 -28.04 -2.12
CA PRO A 55 -22.42 -28.07 -3.04
C PRO A 55 -22.05 -27.82 -4.51
N LEU A 56 -20.83 -27.34 -4.77
CA LEU A 56 -20.36 -26.95 -6.10
C LEU A 56 -19.32 -27.93 -6.67
N LEU A 57 -18.94 -28.97 -5.95
CA LEU A 57 -17.85 -29.88 -6.35
C LEU A 57 -18.10 -30.58 -7.69
N ASP A 58 -19.35 -30.89 -8.01
CA ASP A 58 -19.74 -31.55 -9.26
C ASP A 58 -19.95 -30.58 -10.44
N GLN A 59 -19.83 -29.26 -10.22
CA GLN A 59 -20.01 -28.26 -11.26
C GLN A 59 -18.86 -28.33 -12.27
N LYS A 60 -19.22 -28.42 -13.55
CA LYS A 60 -18.27 -28.61 -14.66
C LYS A 60 -18.01 -27.31 -15.40
N SER A 61 -16.74 -27.07 -15.72
CA SER A 61 -16.29 -26.00 -16.63
C SER A 61 -15.21 -26.54 -17.57
N ASP A 62 -15.19 -26.03 -18.81
CA ASP A 62 -14.14 -26.32 -19.79
C ASP A 62 -12.87 -25.51 -19.52
N GLU A 63 -13.01 -24.35 -18.89
CA GLU A 63 -11.91 -23.51 -18.40
C GLU A 63 -11.13 -24.23 -17.29
N PHE A 64 -11.82 -24.89 -16.35
CA PHE A 64 -11.16 -25.75 -15.36
C PHE A 64 -10.29 -26.83 -16.03
N ARG A 65 -10.80 -27.47 -17.09
CA ARG A 65 -10.03 -28.48 -17.83
C ARG A 65 -8.79 -27.85 -18.49
N SER A 66 -8.96 -26.69 -19.13
CA SER A 66 -7.89 -26.00 -19.85
C SER A 66 -6.77 -25.54 -18.93
N SER A 67 -7.13 -25.00 -17.77
CA SER A 67 -6.19 -24.55 -16.75
C SER A 67 -5.45 -25.71 -16.08
N ALA A 68 -6.18 -26.77 -15.68
CA ALA A 68 -5.56 -27.97 -15.12
C ALA A 68 -4.56 -28.63 -16.09
N TYR A 69 -4.81 -28.57 -17.40
CA TYR A 69 -3.89 -29.11 -18.40
C TYR A 69 -2.55 -28.37 -18.45
N LEU A 70 -2.55 -27.04 -18.31
CA LEU A 70 -1.34 -26.21 -18.36
C LEU A 70 -0.60 -26.15 -17.02
N PHE A 71 -1.30 -26.41 -15.91
CA PHE A 71 -0.81 -26.20 -14.56
C PHE A 71 0.49 -26.96 -14.23
N PRO A 72 0.62 -28.30 -14.41
CA PRO A 72 1.79 -29.04 -13.94
C PRO A 72 3.09 -28.57 -14.60
N ARG A 73 3.04 -28.26 -15.89
CA ARG A 73 4.20 -27.79 -16.67
C ARG A 73 4.72 -26.46 -16.13
N ASN A 74 3.81 -25.55 -15.81
CA ASN A 74 4.16 -24.20 -15.37
C ASN A 74 4.58 -24.19 -13.89
N ALA A 75 3.84 -24.89 -13.02
CA ALA A 75 4.17 -25.03 -11.61
C ALA A 75 5.56 -25.68 -11.42
N GLN A 76 5.85 -26.75 -12.16
CA GLN A 76 7.16 -27.42 -12.08
C GLN A 76 8.29 -26.52 -12.57
N ARG A 77 8.07 -25.72 -13.62
CA ARG A 77 9.05 -24.78 -14.18
C ARG A 77 9.45 -23.71 -13.15
N TRP A 78 8.53 -23.28 -12.30
CA TRP A 78 8.75 -22.17 -11.36
C TRP A 78 9.02 -22.62 -9.91
N SER A 79 8.95 -23.93 -9.64
CA SER A 79 9.20 -24.51 -8.31
C SER A 79 10.59 -24.25 -7.73
N ALA A 80 11.59 -23.91 -8.56
CA ALA A 80 12.94 -23.56 -8.12
C ALA A 80 13.02 -22.07 -7.73
N CYS A 81 13.02 -21.78 -6.43
CA CYS A 81 12.99 -20.43 -5.90
C CYS A 81 14.28 -20.08 -5.14
N GLY A 82 14.87 -18.92 -5.46
CA GLY A 82 16.06 -18.35 -4.80
C GLY A 82 15.85 -16.94 -4.25
N SER A 83 14.66 -16.37 -4.44
CA SER A 83 14.29 -15.03 -4.01
C SER A 83 12.82 -14.98 -3.62
N GLU A 84 12.44 -13.98 -2.83
CA GLU A 84 11.04 -13.68 -2.47
C GLU A 84 10.17 -13.47 -3.72
N ALA A 85 10.66 -12.71 -4.71
CA ALA A 85 9.96 -12.49 -5.97
C ALA A 85 9.63 -13.79 -6.73
N ASN A 86 10.53 -14.79 -6.69
CA ASN A 86 10.26 -16.10 -7.31
C ASN A 86 9.17 -16.87 -6.54
N VAL A 87 9.15 -16.76 -5.21
CA VAL A 87 8.11 -17.39 -4.36
C VAL A 87 6.75 -16.76 -4.65
N VAL A 88 6.66 -15.43 -4.68
CA VAL A 88 5.43 -14.70 -4.99
C VAL A 88 4.93 -15.06 -6.39
N ARG A 89 5.82 -15.10 -7.39
CA ARG A 89 5.47 -15.49 -8.76
C ARG A 89 4.93 -16.92 -8.83
N LEU A 90 5.53 -17.85 -8.11
CA LEU A 90 5.03 -19.22 -8.03
C LEU A 90 3.67 -19.25 -7.33
N GLY A 91 3.53 -18.55 -6.20
CA GLY A 91 2.29 -18.40 -5.45
C GLY A 91 1.13 -17.86 -6.29
N ASN A 92 1.37 -16.83 -7.09
CA ASN A 92 0.40 -16.32 -8.06
C ASN A 92 -0.10 -17.44 -8.98
N HIS A 93 0.82 -18.23 -9.54
CA HIS A 93 0.45 -19.31 -10.45
C HIS A 93 -0.30 -20.46 -9.77
N VAL A 94 0.11 -20.87 -8.57
CA VAL A 94 -0.41 -22.10 -7.93
C VAL A 94 -1.58 -21.85 -7.00
N TYR A 95 -1.76 -20.62 -6.51
CA TYR A 95 -2.84 -20.27 -5.58
C TYR A 95 -3.79 -19.23 -6.16
N GLU A 96 -3.27 -18.11 -6.64
CA GLU A 96 -4.07 -16.94 -7.01
C GLU A 96 -4.82 -17.15 -8.34
N GLN A 97 -4.15 -17.65 -9.38
CA GLN A 97 -4.77 -17.90 -10.68
C GLN A 97 -5.90 -18.95 -10.64
N PRO A 98 -5.72 -20.13 -10.00
CA PRO A 98 -6.82 -21.07 -9.82
C PRO A 98 -7.99 -20.46 -9.02
N THR A 99 -7.68 -19.64 -8.01
CA THR A 99 -8.70 -18.94 -7.22
C THR A 99 -9.54 -18.01 -8.09
N VAL A 100 -8.91 -17.17 -8.90
CA VAL A 100 -9.60 -16.24 -9.82
C VAL A 100 -10.52 -16.99 -10.78
N GLN A 101 -10.08 -18.13 -11.30
CA GLN A 101 -10.90 -18.94 -12.21
C GLN A 101 -12.14 -19.49 -11.51
N ILE A 102 -12.01 -19.99 -10.28
CA ILE A 102 -13.16 -20.48 -9.50
C ILE A 102 -14.13 -19.32 -9.20
N LEU A 103 -13.60 -18.16 -8.80
CA LEU A 103 -14.39 -16.93 -8.55
C LEU A 103 -15.18 -16.48 -9.78
N GLN A 104 -14.54 -16.44 -10.93
CA GLN A 104 -15.16 -16.02 -12.18
C GLN A 104 -16.24 -16.99 -12.62
N HIS A 105 -15.96 -18.30 -12.62
CA HIS A 105 -16.87 -19.30 -13.18
C HIS A 105 -18.02 -19.68 -12.26
N LEU A 106 -17.79 -19.79 -10.95
CA LEU A 106 -18.81 -20.26 -10.02
C LEU A 106 -19.56 -19.14 -9.33
N PHE A 107 -18.93 -17.97 -9.17
CA PHE A 107 -19.49 -16.86 -8.40
C PHE A 107 -19.74 -15.60 -9.23
N SER A 108 -19.40 -15.61 -10.54
CA SER A 108 -19.49 -14.42 -11.41
C SER A 108 -18.73 -13.22 -10.85
N ILE A 109 -17.65 -13.47 -10.10
CA ILE A 109 -16.78 -12.44 -9.54
C ILE A 109 -15.61 -12.27 -10.49
N ASP A 110 -15.62 -11.18 -11.25
CA ASP A 110 -14.49 -10.76 -12.08
C ASP A 110 -13.50 -9.97 -11.23
N GLY A 111 -12.32 -10.56 -10.99
CA GLY A 111 -11.30 -9.99 -10.13
C GLY A 111 -9.93 -10.61 -10.38
N ASP A 112 -8.91 -10.03 -9.76
CA ASP A 112 -7.53 -10.45 -9.95
C ASP A 112 -6.67 -10.12 -8.73
N PHE A 113 -5.51 -10.75 -8.66
CA PHE A 113 -4.45 -10.41 -7.72
C PHE A 113 -3.36 -9.62 -8.43
N ASP A 114 -2.95 -8.51 -7.84
CA ASP A 114 -1.86 -7.71 -8.37
C ASP A 114 -0.99 -7.21 -7.22
N ASP A 115 0.16 -6.63 -7.58
CA ASP A 115 1.01 -5.98 -6.62
C ASP A 115 0.30 -4.70 -6.14
N HIS A 116 0.55 -4.29 -4.89
CA HIS A 116 -0.10 -3.14 -4.27
C HIS A 116 0.06 -1.83 -5.04
N GLN A 117 1.01 -1.72 -5.97
CA GLN A 117 1.21 -0.50 -6.78
C GLN A 117 0.01 -0.21 -7.69
N SER A 118 -0.81 -1.23 -7.95
CA SER A 118 -1.95 -1.17 -8.85
C SER A 118 -3.23 -0.64 -8.21
N THR A 119 -3.30 -0.53 -6.88
CA THR A 119 -4.49 -0.14 -6.13
C THR A 119 -4.14 0.83 -5.00
N MET A 120 -5.11 1.65 -4.58
CA MET A 120 -4.87 2.70 -3.60
C MET A 120 -4.81 2.17 -2.17
N HIS A 121 -3.60 1.81 -1.73
CA HIS A 121 -3.35 1.40 -0.35
C HIS A 121 -2.34 2.27 0.39
N ILE A 122 -2.66 2.53 1.65
CA ILE A 122 -1.71 3.03 2.62
C ILE A 122 -0.86 1.84 3.08
N GLY A 123 0.45 2.00 2.97
CA GLY A 123 1.40 0.91 3.18
C GLY A 123 1.78 0.21 1.87
N ASP A 124 2.38 -0.97 1.98
CA ASP A 124 2.95 -1.70 0.86
C ASP A 124 2.80 -3.22 1.07
N PRO A 125 1.55 -3.75 1.02
CA PRO A 125 1.32 -5.19 1.08
C PRO A 125 1.89 -5.87 -0.17
N ASP A 126 2.31 -7.14 -0.07
CA ASP A 126 2.93 -7.81 -1.20
C ASP A 126 1.94 -8.07 -2.34
N ARG A 127 0.73 -8.53 -2.02
CA ARG A 127 -0.34 -8.81 -3.00
C ARG A 127 -1.68 -8.31 -2.50
N VAL A 128 -2.55 -7.92 -3.42
CA VAL A 128 -3.92 -7.47 -3.13
C VAL A 128 -4.89 -8.04 -4.15
N PHE A 129 -6.07 -8.42 -3.67
CA PHE A 129 -7.19 -8.86 -4.49
C PHE A 129 -8.19 -7.73 -4.68
N TYR A 130 -8.61 -7.49 -5.92
CA TYR A 130 -9.63 -6.50 -6.28
C TYR A 130 -10.57 -7.08 -7.34
N THR A 131 -11.73 -6.45 -7.50
CA THR A 131 -12.69 -6.78 -8.56
C THR A 131 -12.75 -5.68 -9.62
N TYR A 132 -13.24 -6.01 -10.81
CA TYR A 132 -13.51 -5.03 -11.86
C TYR A 132 -14.95 -4.49 -11.79
N THR A 133 -15.13 -3.22 -12.11
CA THR A 133 -16.46 -2.64 -12.31
C THR A 133 -17.02 -3.08 -13.66
N ALA A 134 -18.19 -3.73 -13.66
CA ALA A 134 -18.78 -4.31 -14.88
C ALA A 134 -18.98 -3.31 -16.03
N ALA A 135 -19.13 -2.01 -15.73
CA ALA A 135 -19.37 -0.97 -16.74
C ALA A 135 -18.10 -0.36 -17.33
N THR A 136 -17.04 -0.19 -16.53
CA THR A 136 -15.84 0.59 -16.93
C THR A 136 -14.56 -0.24 -16.96
N TYR A 137 -14.61 -1.49 -16.49
CA TYR A 137 -13.44 -2.35 -16.29
C TYR A 137 -12.35 -1.68 -15.43
N GLU A 138 -12.76 -0.75 -14.57
CA GLU A 138 -11.86 -0.09 -13.63
C GLU A 138 -11.67 -0.98 -12.40
N LYS A 139 -10.44 -0.96 -11.86
CA LYS A 139 -10.12 -1.67 -10.63
C LYS A 139 -10.87 -1.05 -9.47
N SER A 140 -11.63 -1.87 -8.75
CA SER A 140 -12.25 -1.45 -7.49
C SER A 140 -11.20 -1.27 -6.38
N LYS A 141 -11.62 -0.73 -5.23
CA LYS A 141 -10.82 -0.82 -4.01
C LYS A 141 -10.60 -2.29 -3.65
N SER A 142 -9.39 -2.63 -3.23
CA SER A 142 -9.07 -4.01 -2.86
C SER A 142 -9.94 -4.53 -1.72
N LYS A 143 -10.17 -5.83 -1.78
CA LYS A 143 -11.07 -6.58 -0.92
C LYS A 143 -10.31 -7.37 0.14
N PHE A 144 -9.11 -7.81 -0.22
CA PHE A 144 -8.27 -8.69 0.56
C PHE A 144 -6.79 -8.40 0.22
N LEU A 145 -5.91 -8.57 1.19
CA LEU A 145 -4.46 -8.40 1.01
C LEU A 145 -3.72 -9.62 1.51
N ILE A 146 -2.56 -9.91 0.93
CA ILE A 146 -1.67 -11.00 1.36
C ILE A 146 -0.28 -10.42 1.56
N GLU A 147 0.29 -10.65 2.75
CA GLU A 147 1.72 -10.52 2.99
C GLU A 147 2.39 -11.85 2.66
N TRP A 148 3.39 -11.80 1.80
CA TRP A 148 4.20 -12.93 1.38
C TRP A 148 5.53 -12.93 2.11
N LYS A 149 5.97 -14.08 2.61
CA LYS A 149 7.33 -14.22 3.16
C LYS A 149 7.95 -15.51 2.68
N PRO A 150 9.18 -15.54 2.16
CA PRO A 150 9.73 -16.82 1.73
C PRO A 150 9.91 -17.77 2.93
N PRO A 151 9.78 -19.10 2.75
CA PRO A 151 9.80 -20.03 3.87
C PRO A 151 11.14 -20.11 4.63
N TRP A 152 12.22 -19.54 4.08
CA TRP A 152 13.50 -19.40 4.76
C TRP A 152 13.64 -18.10 5.58
N VAL A 153 12.70 -17.16 5.44
CA VAL A 153 12.60 -15.94 6.27
C VAL A 153 11.56 -16.13 7.37
N LEU A 154 10.37 -16.61 7.00
CA LEU A 154 9.30 -16.91 7.95
C LEU A 154 9.11 -18.42 8.03
N VAL A 155 9.71 -19.05 9.04
CA VAL A 155 9.48 -20.47 9.33
C VAL A 155 8.07 -20.64 9.87
N THR A 156 7.33 -21.59 9.33
CA THR A 156 5.96 -21.90 9.77
C THR A 156 5.97 -22.37 11.23
N PRO A 157 5.37 -21.63 12.17
CA PRO A 157 5.24 -22.11 13.54
C PRO A 157 4.21 -23.25 13.61
N GLU A 158 4.35 -24.17 14.57
CA GLU A 158 3.38 -25.25 14.80
C GLU A 158 2.01 -24.68 15.20
N ASN A 159 2.00 -23.63 16.02
CA ASN A 159 0.82 -22.89 16.41
C ASN A 159 1.13 -21.38 16.37
N LEU A 160 0.64 -20.72 15.33
CA LEU A 160 0.86 -19.29 15.12
C LEU A 160 0.33 -18.43 16.27
N THR A 161 -0.83 -18.79 16.81
CA THR A 161 -1.49 -18.07 17.91
C THR A 161 -0.65 -18.11 19.18
N HIS A 162 -0.21 -19.28 19.61
CA HIS A 162 0.67 -19.42 20.77
C HIS A 162 2.01 -18.73 20.54
N HIS A 163 2.65 -18.95 19.38
CA HIS A 163 3.93 -18.31 19.06
C HIS A 163 3.83 -16.79 19.14
N TYR A 164 2.80 -16.20 18.52
CA TYR A 164 2.61 -14.75 18.56
C TYR A 164 2.38 -14.26 19.99
N ASN A 165 1.44 -14.86 20.72
CA ASN A 165 1.06 -14.38 22.05
C ASN A 165 2.22 -14.50 23.06
N ASP A 166 3.02 -15.56 22.98
CA ASP A 166 4.19 -15.78 23.83
C ASP A 166 5.34 -14.80 23.50
N ASN A 167 5.49 -14.43 22.23
CA ASN A 167 6.60 -13.61 21.75
C ASN A 167 6.22 -12.15 21.47
N ARG A 168 4.97 -11.71 21.65
CA ARG A 168 4.49 -10.37 21.21
C ARG A 168 5.29 -9.18 21.76
N ALA A 169 5.98 -9.35 22.89
CA ALA A 169 6.88 -8.34 23.45
C ALA A 169 8.21 -8.21 22.70
N ASN A 170 8.64 -9.28 22.02
CA ASN A 170 9.82 -9.32 21.19
C ASN A 170 9.51 -8.76 19.79
N ILE A 171 9.74 -7.46 19.61
CA ILE A 171 9.56 -6.78 18.32
C ILE A 171 10.53 -7.27 17.24
N GLU A 172 11.57 -8.03 17.61
CA GLU A 172 12.53 -8.61 16.67
C GLU A 172 12.11 -10.01 16.17
N ASP A 173 11.06 -10.61 16.74
CA ASP A 173 10.53 -11.89 16.26
C ASP A 173 9.83 -11.73 14.89
N GLU A 174 10.21 -12.55 13.91
CA GLU A 174 9.72 -12.42 12.52
C GLU A 174 8.23 -12.75 12.36
N VAL A 175 7.68 -13.66 13.19
CA VAL A 175 6.24 -13.95 13.20
C VAL A 175 5.48 -12.74 13.76
N VAL A 176 5.95 -12.19 14.87
CA VAL A 176 5.38 -11.00 15.49
C VAL A 176 5.43 -9.81 14.52
N LYS A 177 6.54 -9.60 13.82
CA LYS A 177 6.67 -8.57 12.77
C LYS A 177 5.64 -8.76 11.66
N ALA A 178 5.54 -9.97 11.11
CA ALA A 178 4.65 -10.27 10.00
C ALA A 178 3.17 -10.08 10.36
N VAL A 179 2.74 -10.59 11.51
CA VAL A 179 1.36 -10.42 12.00
C VAL A 179 1.02 -8.95 12.25
N ASN A 180 1.92 -8.21 12.91
CA ASN A 180 1.71 -6.79 13.18
C ASN A 180 1.65 -5.95 11.91
N ARG A 181 2.49 -6.28 10.91
CA ARG A 181 2.45 -5.63 9.60
C ARG A 181 1.11 -5.83 8.91
N LEU A 182 0.70 -7.10 8.79
CA LEU A 182 -0.57 -7.48 8.18
C LEU A 182 -1.73 -6.75 8.86
N TYR A 183 -1.79 -6.78 10.19
CA TYR A 183 -2.83 -6.10 10.96
C TYR A 183 -2.82 -4.57 10.79
N GLY A 184 -1.62 -3.98 10.68
CA GLY A 184 -1.42 -2.58 10.33
C GLY A 184 -2.05 -2.26 8.98
N TYR A 185 -1.65 -2.97 7.92
CA TYR A 185 -2.21 -2.80 6.57
C TYR A 185 -3.72 -3.01 6.53
N MET A 186 -4.24 -4.06 7.15
CA MET A 186 -5.68 -4.31 7.23
C MET A 186 -6.41 -3.12 7.86
N THR A 187 -5.83 -2.51 8.88
CA THR A 187 -6.49 -1.37 9.52
C THR A 187 -6.36 -0.07 8.74
N PHE A 188 -5.17 0.23 8.22
CA PHE A 188 -4.94 1.41 7.38
C PHE A 188 -5.86 1.45 6.17
N ASN A 189 -6.13 0.28 5.60
CA ASN A 189 -6.93 0.13 4.39
C ASN A 189 -8.38 -0.27 4.67
N ASN A 190 -8.80 -0.28 5.94
CA ASN A 190 -10.14 -0.69 6.37
C ASN A 190 -10.57 -2.05 5.79
N MET A 191 -9.64 -3.00 5.72
CA MET A 191 -9.91 -4.37 5.32
C MET A 191 -10.29 -5.20 6.55
N ILE A 192 -11.32 -6.03 6.40
CA ILE A 192 -11.73 -7.01 7.41
C ILE A 192 -10.80 -8.21 7.34
N TYR A 193 -10.38 -8.60 6.13
CA TYR A 193 -9.63 -9.82 5.87
C TYR A 193 -8.22 -9.54 5.34
N GLY A 194 -7.32 -10.45 5.65
CA GLY A 194 -5.93 -10.43 5.21
C GLY A 194 -5.31 -11.83 5.29
N GLY A 195 -4.20 -12.04 4.59
CA GLY A 195 -3.49 -13.31 4.56
C GLY A 195 -2.02 -13.15 4.87
N LEU A 196 -1.44 -14.15 5.53
CA LEU A 196 0.01 -14.32 5.63
C LEU A 196 0.37 -15.64 4.96
N CYS A 197 1.17 -15.59 3.91
CA CYS A 197 1.55 -16.79 3.16
C CYS A 197 3.08 -16.90 3.08
N ASN A 198 3.59 -18.09 3.37
CA ASN A 198 5.00 -18.39 3.14
C ASN A 198 5.24 -19.47 2.08
N TYR A 199 4.27 -19.65 1.19
CA TYR A 199 4.14 -20.78 0.26
C TYR A 199 3.84 -22.11 0.93
N GLU A 200 4.59 -22.50 1.96
CA GLU A 200 4.41 -23.79 2.65
C GLU A 200 3.12 -23.82 3.47
N ALA A 201 2.72 -22.67 4.02
CA ALA A 201 1.47 -22.45 4.74
C ALA A 201 0.84 -21.10 4.36
N LEU A 202 -0.49 -21.10 4.29
CA LEU A 202 -1.33 -19.91 4.22
C LEU A 202 -2.11 -19.79 5.53
N TYR A 203 -2.07 -18.60 6.13
CA TYR A 203 -2.90 -18.22 7.27
C TYR A 203 -3.86 -17.12 6.84
N LEU A 204 -5.14 -17.28 7.16
CA LEU A 204 -6.16 -16.28 6.90
C LEU A 204 -6.53 -15.56 8.19
N PHE A 205 -6.62 -14.25 8.13
CA PHE A 205 -6.93 -13.39 9.27
C PHE A 205 -8.25 -12.67 9.05
N ARG A 206 -9.01 -12.50 10.13
CA ARG A 206 -10.17 -11.60 10.17
C ARG A 206 -10.09 -10.67 11.37
N ARG A 207 -10.44 -9.40 11.15
CA ARG A 207 -10.59 -8.43 12.25
C ARG A 207 -11.91 -8.63 12.95
N THR A 208 -11.88 -8.67 14.28
CA THR A 208 -13.07 -8.76 15.13
C THR A 208 -13.18 -7.52 16.01
N GLY A 209 -14.08 -6.61 15.63
CA GLY A 209 -14.24 -5.32 16.30
C GLY A 209 -13.03 -4.39 16.11
N ASN A 210 -12.70 -3.60 17.14
CA ASN A 210 -11.70 -2.53 17.02
C ASN A 210 -10.26 -3.04 17.14
N ILE A 211 -10.03 -3.93 18.10
CA ILE A 211 -8.69 -4.42 18.47
C ILE A 211 -8.54 -5.94 18.32
N GLY A 212 -9.61 -6.66 17.97
CA GLY A 212 -9.55 -8.11 17.80
C GLY A 212 -8.98 -8.51 16.45
N LEU A 213 -8.16 -9.55 16.45
CA LEU A 213 -7.69 -10.24 15.27
C LEU A 213 -7.77 -11.74 15.54
N GLU A 214 -8.39 -12.44 14.60
CA GLU A 214 -8.48 -13.89 14.60
C GLU A 214 -7.73 -14.45 13.40
N VAL A 215 -7.15 -15.64 13.56
CA VAL A 215 -6.38 -16.32 12.52
C VAL A 215 -6.83 -17.77 12.36
N SER A 216 -6.88 -18.24 11.12
CA SER A 216 -7.16 -19.64 10.79
C SER A 216 -6.05 -20.57 11.26
N PRO A 217 -6.35 -21.88 11.40
CA PRO A 217 -5.33 -22.92 11.26
C PRO A 217 -4.55 -22.76 9.93
N PRO A 218 -3.33 -23.31 9.82
CA PRO A 218 -2.57 -23.25 8.58
C PRO A 218 -3.23 -24.10 7.49
N PHE A 219 -3.37 -23.53 6.29
CA PHE A 219 -3.62 -24.28 5.06
C PHE A 219 -2.29 -24.60 4.41
N LEU A 220 -1.90 -25.88 4.44
CA LEU A 220 -0.60 -26.32 3.97
C LEU A 220 -0.60 -26.50 2.45
N TYR A 221 0.56 -26.31 1.82
CA TYR A 221 0.70 -26.55 0.37
C TYR A 221 0.37 -27.99 -0.04
N SER A 222 0.45 -28.94 0.90
CA SER A 222 0.14 -30.36 0.72
C SER A 222 -1.34 -30.70 0.90
N ASP A 223 -2.15 -29.75 1.37
CA ASP A 223 -3.58 -29.97 1.57
C ASP A 223 -4.32 -29.92 0.23
N TYR A 224 -5.35 -30.76 0.10
CA TYR A 224 -6.07 -30.99 -1.15
C TYR A 224 -7.57 -30.72 -1.01
N GLY A 225 -8.26 -30.65 -2.15
CA GLY A 225 -9.70 -30.40 -2.20
C GLY A 225 -10.12 -29.13 -1.46
N THR A 226 -11.15 -29.23 -0.62
CA THR A 226 -11.72 -28.11 0.17
C THR A 226 -10.83 -27.68 1.34
N GLN A 227 -9.73 -28.39 1.62
CA GLN A 227 -8.74 -27.98 2.61
C GLN A 227 -7.51 -27.30 1.98
N SER A 228 -7.45 -27.23 0.65
CA SER A 228 -6.32 -26.61 -0.05
C SER A 228 -6.26 -25.08 0.16
N PRO A 229 -5.08 -24.46 0.00
CA PRO A 229 -4.95 -23.00 -0.01
C PRO A 229 -5.80 -22.33 -1.10
N VAL A 230 -6.03 -22.99 -2.25
CA VAL A 230 -6.91 -22.48 -3.32
C VAL A 230 -8.37 -22.38 -2.85
N ALA A 231 -8.86 -23.41 -2.16
CA ALA A 231 -10.21 -23.41 -1.58
C ALA A 231 -10.36 -22.30 -0.52
N ALA A 232 -9.36 -22.13 0.35
CA ALA A 232 -9.33 -21.09 1.37
C ALA A 232 -9.31 -19.67 0.77
N LEU A 233 -8.49 -19.43 -0.26
CA LEU A 233 -8.45 -18.14 -0.95
C LEU A 233 -9.75 -17.85 -1.71
N THR A 234 -10.36 -18.86 -2.33
CA THR A 234 -11.66 -18.73 -2.99
C THR A 234 -12.73 -18.28 -2.01
N TYR A 235 -12.81 -18.96 -0.85
CA TYR A 235 -13.76 -18.61 0.20
C TYR A 235 -13.56 -17.17 0.69
N ILE A 236 -12.33 -16.79 1.03
CA ILE A 236 -12.08 -15.47 1.64
C ILE A 236 -12.30 -14.33 0.63
N CYS A 237 -11.92 -14.51 -0.64
CA CYS A 237 -12.13 -13.51 -1.67
C CYS A 237 -13.62 -13.32 -1.98
N LYS A 238 -14.37 -14.43 -2.11
CA LYS A 238 -15.83 -14.38 -2.28
C LYS A 238 -16.51 -13.68 -1.11
N THR A 239 -16.14 -14.05 0.12
CA THR A 239 -16.70 -13.45 1.34
C THR A 239 -16.35 -11.96 1.44
N ALA A 240 -15.11 -11.59 1.13
CA ALA A 240 -14.68 -10.19 1.12
C ALA A 240 -15.43 -9.32 0.11
N VAL A 241 -15.82 -9.88 -1.04
CA VAL A 241 -16.66 -9.18 -2.04
C VAL A 241 -18.09 -9.00 -1.52
N GLU A 242 -18.69 -10.04 -0.96
CA GLU A 242 -20.07 -9.98 -0.45
C GLU A 242 -20.24 -9.10 0.78
N GLU A 243 -19.32 -9.17 1.74
CA GLU A 243 -19.40 -8.37 2.96
C GLU A 243 -19.18 -6.88 2.69
N GLN A 244 -18.44 -6.51 1.64
CA GLN A 244 -18.34 -5.11 1.22
C GLN A 244 -19.63 -4.57 0.58
N LEU A 245 -20.52 -5.44 0.09
CA LEU A 245 -21.83 -5.07 -0.42
C LEU A 245 -22.87 -4.93 0.71
N GLN A 246 -22.57 -5.44 1.89
CA GLN A 246 -23.45 -5.40 3.04
C GLN A 246 -23.06 -4.23 3.98
N PRO A 247 -24.00 -3.40 4.43
CA PRO A 247 -23.76 -2.42 5.49
C PRO A 247 -23.71 -3.14 6.85
N ILE A 248 -22.84 -4.13 7.02
CA ILE A 248 -22.77 -4.88 8.28
C ILE A 248 -21.89 -4.14 9.29
N HIS A 249 -22.57 -3.75 10.36
CA HIS A 249 -22.10 -3.11 11.57
C HIS A 249 -21.09 -3.98 12.33
N HIS A 250 -19.80 -3.80 12.06
CA HIS A 250 -18.73 -4.24 12.97
C HIS A 250 -17.95 -3.05 13.51
N SER A 251 -18.63 -2.21 14.30
CA SER A 251 -17.97 -1.41 15.35
C SER A 251 -18.99 -1.05 16.43
N PRO A 252 -19.03 -1.77 17.57
CA PRO A 252 -19.64 -1.25 18.78
C PRO A 252 -18.66 -0.26 19.41
N MET A 253 -18.78 1.01 19.04
CA MET A 253 -18.43 2.13 19.91
C MET A 253 -19.72 2.89 20.17
N GLU A 254 -20.16 2.90 21.42
CA GLU A 254 -20.85 4.08 21.96
C GLU A 254 -19.92 5.28 21.71
N GLY A 255 -20.20 6.03 20.65
CA GLY A 255 -19.30 7.08 20.14
C GLY A 255 -19.04 7.07 18.63
N GLY A 256 -19.64 6.16 17.87
CA GLY A 256 -19.53 6.13 16.41
C GLY A 256 -18.19 5.60 15.91
N LEU A 257 -18.12 5.29 14.61
CA LEU A 257 -16.94 4.77 13.90
C LEU A 257 -15.65 5.42 14.43
N PRO A 258 -14.59 4.66 14.77
CA PRO A 258 -13.25 5.13 14.48
C PRO A 258 -13.24 5.40 12.98
N ARG A 259 -13.38 6.66 12.57
CA ARG A 259 -13.39 7.00 11.14
C ARG A 259 -11.96 6.74 10.65
N THR A 260 -11.72 5.55 10.10
CA THR A 260 -10.42 4.89 9.87
C THR A 260 -9.42 5.62 8.96
N HIS A 261 -9.78 6.83 8.52
CA HIS A 261 -8.88 7.76 7.83
C HIS A 261 -8.33 8.82 8.79
N ASP A 262 -8.59 8.69 10.09
CA ASP A 262 -8.09 9.59 11.14
C ASP A 262 -6.74 9.11 11.66
N PHE A 263 -5.70 9.91 11.45
CA PHE A 263 -4.34 9.67 11.92
C PHE A 263 -3.92 10.70 12.95
N ILE A 264 -3.00 10.28 13.80
CA ILE A 264 -2.36 11.12 14.80
C ILE A 264 -0.85 11.05 14.57
N LEU A 265 -0.19 12.20 14.54
CA LEU A 265 1.27 12.25 14.57
C LEU A 265 1.74 12.01 16.01
N ASP A 266 2.29 10.83 16.27
CA ASP A 266 2.76 10.42 17.58
C ASP A 266 4.12 11.06 17.91
N ASN A 267 5.01 11.14 16.91
CA ASN A 267 6.30 11.82 17.01
C ASN A 267 6.43 12.85 15.90
N LEU A 268 6.62 14.11 16.26
CA LEU A 268 6.78 15.21 15.31
C LEU A 268 8.27 15.39 14.99
N ASP A 269 8.57 15.39 13.70
CA ASP A 269 9.90 15.70 13.15
C ASP A 269 9.99 17.17 12.72
N PHE A 270 8.85 17.76 12.36
CA PHE A 270 8.76 19.13 11.88
C PHE A 270 7.42 19.76 12.30
N GLU A 271 7.49 20.98 12.80
CA GLU A 271 6.32 21.81 13.14
C GLU A 271 6.40 23.14 12.37
N GLY A 272 5.57 23.25 11.35
CA GLY A 272 5.39 24.48 10.58
C GLY A 272 4.20 25.30 11.06
N THR A 273 3.97 26.42 10.40
CA THR A 273 2.80 27.25 10.59
C THR A 273 1.84 27.08 9.42
N TRP A 274 0.53 27.10 9.69
CA TRP A 274 -0.49 26.96 8.64
C TRP A 274 -0.58 28.21 7.76
N ASP A 275 -0.33 29.37 8.36
CA ASP A 275 -0.10 30.66 7.70
C ASP A 275 1.04 31.40 8.42
N GLU A 276 1.32 32.66 8.08
CA GLU A 276 2.42 33.43 8.71
C GLU A 276 2.25 33.65 10.23
N LYS A 277 1.08 33.33 10.82
CA LYS A 277 0.72 33.68 12.20
C LYS A 277 0.09 32.54 12.99
N LEU A 278 -0.34 31.46 12.34
CA LEU A 278 -1.11 30.38 12.96
C LEU A 278 -0.25 29.15 13.22
N THR A 279 0.12 28.95 14.48
CA THR A 279 0.70 27.72 14.99
C THR A 279 -0.41 26.71 15.29
N VAL A 280 -0.28 25.50 14.75
CA VAL A 280 -1.25 24.42 14.96
C VAL A 280 -0.74 23.51 16.08
N PRO A 281 -1.52 23.25 17.15
CA PRO A 281 -1.13 22.29 18.18
C PRO A 281 -1.31 20.87 17.67
N TRP A 282 -0.35 20.36 16.87
CA TRP A 282 -0.43 19.09 16.15
C TRP A 282 -0.76 17.87 17.01
N ARG A 283 -0.32 17.86 18.28
CA ARG A 283 -0.66 16.81 19.25
C ARG A 283 -2.16 16.73 19.56
N ASN A 284 -2.89 17.82 19.37
CA ASN A 284 -4.34 17.92 19.56
C ASN A 284 -5.11 17.82 18.25
N MET A 285 -4.44 17.51 17.14
CA MET A 285 -5.05 17.36 15.83
C MET A 285 -5.18 15.90 15.42
N VAL A 286 -6.07 15.69 14.47
CA VAL A 286 -6.35 14.44 13.75
C VAL A 286 -6.27 14.75 12.27
N LEU A 287 -5.54 13.94 11.53
CA LEU A 287 -5.42 14.01 10.08
C LEU A 287 -6.48 13.08 9.49
N LYS A 288 -7.52 13.63 8.89
CA LYS A 288 -8.60 12.88 8.27
C LYS A 288 -8.36 12.81 6.77
N LEU A 289 -7.89 11.67 6.27
CA LEU A 289 -7.67 11.47 4.85
C LEU A 289 -9.00 11.35 4.09
N SER A 290 -9.07 11.93 2.90
CA SER A 290 -10.22 11.79 2.00
C SER A 290 -9.78 11.95 0.54
N GLY A 291 -10.16 11.01 -0.31
CA GLY A 291 -9.94 11.10 -1.75
C GLY A 291 -9.14 9.93 -2.33
N ILE A 292 -8.73 10.12 -3.59
CA ILE A 292 -8.00 9.15 -4.39
C ILE A 292 -6.51 9.49 -4.29
N GLY A 293 -5.71 8.60 -3.71
CA GLY A 293 -4.28 8.78 -3.58
C GLY A 293 -3.50 8.42 -4.85
N ARG A 294 -2.42 9.15 -5.15
CA ARG A 294 -1.43 8.76 -6.18
C ARG A 294 -0.20 8.19 -5.48
N LYS A 295 0.28 7.02 -5.92
CA LYS A 295 1.43 6.33 -5.33
C LYS A 295 2.57 6.21 -6.34
N ASN A 296 3.76 6.61 -5.91
CA ASN A 296 5.04 6.15 -6.47
C ASN A 296 5.81 5.50 -5.31
N VAL A 297 6.65 6.28 -4.63
CA VAL A 297 7.36 5.90 -3.39
C VAL A 297 6.51 6.18 -2.15
N ALA A 298 5.79 7.29 -2.15
CA ALA A 298 4.83 7.69 -1.12
C ALA A 298 3.41 7.73 -1.71
N THR A 299 2.42 7.57 -0.85
CA THR A 299 1.02 7.79 -1.19
C THR A 299 0.65 9.24 -0.90
N VAL A 300 0.27 10.01 -1.92
CA VAL A 300 -0.20 11.39 -1.77
C VAL A 300 -1.72 11.38 -1.80
N ILE A 301 -2.37 11.84 -0.73
CA ILE A 301 -3.83 11.86 -0.59
C ILE A 301 -4.30 13.20 0.00
N ALA A 302 -5.44 13.70 -0.46
CA ALA A 302 -6.06 14.88 0.13
C ALA A 302 -6.74 14.55 1.47
N GLY A 303 -7.13 15.57 2.23
CA GLY A 303 -8.03 15.44 3.36
C GLY A 303 -8.03 16.67 4.25
N GLU A 304 -8.29 16.48 5.53
CA GLU A 304 -8.58 17.56 6.47
C GLU A 304 -7.77 17.39 7.76
N VAL A 305 -7.23 18.49 8.29
CA VAL A 305 -6.70 18.53 9.66
C VAL A 305 -7.77 19.09 10.58
N ARG A 306 -8.16 18.33 11.59
CA ARG A 306 -9.21 18.69 12.54
C ARG A 306 -8.79 18.47 14.00
N PRO A 307 -9.26 19.26 14.96
CA PRO A 307 -9.05 19.03 16.38
C PRO A 307 -9.62 17.68 16.81
N ARG A 308 -8.95 17.08 17.79
CA ARG A 308 -9.49 15.94 18.53
C ARG A 308 -10.79 16.31 19.23
N GLN A 309 -11.67 15.33 19.39
CA GLN A 309 -12.84 15.50 20.25
C GLN A 309 -12.39 15.92 21.65
N GLY A 310 -13.02 16.96 22.20
CA GLY A 310 -12.66 17.52 23.51
C GLY A 310 -11.56 18.58 23.50
N ALA A 311 -10.89 18.85 22.37
CA ALA A 311 -9.81 19.84 22.30
C ALA A 311 -10.28 21.32 22.40
N GLY A 312 -11.59 21.57 22.48
CA GLY A 312 -12.16 22.93 22.57
C GLY A 312 -11.96 23.82 21.32
N LEU A 313 -11.34 23.28 20.26
CA LEU A 313 -11.03 23.99 19.02
C LEU A 313 -12.07 23.64 17.95
N ARG A 314 -12.53 24.65 17.21
CA ARG A 314 -13.34 24.49 15.99
C ARG A 314 -12.51 24.92 14.79
N TYR A 315 -11.63 24.02 14.36
CA TYR A 315 -10.73 24.24 13.25
C TYR A 315 -10.89 23.07 12.28
N SER A 316 -10.94 23.30 10.98
CA SER A 316 -10.89 22.22 9.99
C SER A 316 -10.28 22.83 8.74
N CYS A 317 -9.14 22.32 8.31
CA CYS A 317 -8.46 22.88 7.16
C CYS A 317 -8.02 21.80 6.18
N PRO A 318 -8.24 22.02 4.87
CA PRO A 318 -7.84 21.07 3.86
C PRO A 318 -6.31 20.99 3.78
N ALA A 319 -5.78 19.78 3.68
CA ALA A 319 -4.37 19.51 3.49
C ALA A 319 -4.16 18.35 2.52
N PHE A 320 -2.93 18.26 2.03
CA PHE A 320 -2.43 17.08 1.36
C PHE A 320 -1.49 16.33 2.29
N PHE A 321 -1.59 15.01 2.26
CA PHE A 321 -0.80 14.10 3.06
C PHE A 321 0.09 13.28 2.13
N LYS A 322 1.40 13.43 2.24
CA LYS A 322 2.37 12.53 1.60
C LYS A 322 2.79 11.50 2.65
N ILE A 323 2.38 10.26 2.43
CA ILE A 323 2.47 9.16 3.40
C ILE A 323 3.52 8.15 2.91
N TYR A 324 4.57 7.99 3.71
CA TYR A 324 5.64 7.03 3.48
C TYR A 324 5.44 5.81 4.37
N ASP A 325 5.58 4.63 3.79
CA ASP A 325 5.73 3.40 4.56
C ASP A 325 7.19 3.25 5.00
N ILE A 326 7.48 3.61 6.24
CA ILE A 326 8.84 3.57 6.81
C ILE A 326 9.20 2.20 7.38
N THR A 327 8.35 1.19 7.19
CA THR A 327 8.80 -0.21 7.33
C THR A 327 9.86 -0.53 6.29
N LYS A 328 9.89 0.16 5.14
CA LYS A 328 11.00 0.04 4.20
C LYS A 328 12.11 1.01 4.60
N PRO A 329 13.33 0.54 4.97
CA PRO A 329 14.41 1.43 5.43
C PRO A 329 14.78 2.52 4.40
N PHE A 330 14.67 2.19 3.11
CA PHE A 330 14.93 3.13 2.02
C PHE A 330 13.93 4.30 2.02
N ASN A 331 12.65 4.06 2.38
CA ASN A 331 11.65 5.12 2.45
C ASN A 331 11.91 6.10 3.59
N LEU A 332 12.52 5.65 4.70
CA LEU A 332 12.89 6.52 5.81
C LEU A 332 13.96 7.54 5.39
N ASP A 333 15.01 7.09 4.69
CA ASP A 333 16.05 8.00 4.18
C ASP A 333 15.49 9.03 3.18
N LEU A 334 14.57 8.61 2.31
CA LEU A 334 13.92 9.49 1.35
C LEU A 334 13.07 10.57 2.02
N VAL A 335 12.24 10.20 3.00
CA VAL A 335 11.38 11.17 3.69
C VAL A 335 12.20 12.11 4.57
N ASP A 336 13.27 11.64 5.19
CA ASP A 336 14.19 12.49 5.97
C ASP A 336 14.91 13.51 5.08
N LYS A 337 15.34 13.11 3.88
CA LYS A 337 15.90 14.02 2.87
C LYS A 337 14.88 15.08 2.43
N GLU A 338 13.62 14.68 2.21
CA GLU A 338 12.57 15.61 1.82
C GLU A 338 12.26 16.63 2.93
N ILE A 339 12.15 16.18 4.20
CA ILE A 339 11.99 17.08 5.36
C ILE A 339 13.19 18.02 5.49
N ALA A 340 14.42 17.52 5.29
CA ALA A 340 15.62 18.34 5.32
C ALA A 340 15.62 19.39 4.19
N ALA A 341 15.08 19.07 3.01
CA ALA A 341 14.92 20.03 1.92
C ALA A 341 13.92 21.13 2.29
N TYR A 342 12.77 20.78 2.87
CA TYR A 342 11.81 21.77 3.37
C TYR A 342 12.41 22.72 4.42
N ASN A 343 13.22 22.19 5.34
CA ASN A 343 13.94 22.99 6.33
C ASN A 343 14.95 23.96 5.68
N ARG A 344 15.76 23.50 4.71
CA ARG A 344 16.72 24.37 4.01
C ARG A 344 16.04 25.46 3.18
N LEU A 345 14.89 25.14 2.60
CA LEU A 345 14.15 26.02 1.69
C LEU A 345 12.98 26.74 2.38
N GLN A 346 13.07 26.95 3.71
CA GLN A 346 11.99 27.54 4.51
C GLN A 346 11.49 28.88 3.96
N SER A 347 12.40 29.74 3.46
CA SER A 347 12.08 31.04 2.86
C SER A 347 11.31 30.95 1.53
N LEU A 348 11.31 29.78 0.88
CA LEU A 348 10.63 29.54 -0.40
C LEU A 348 9.24 28.94 -0.25
N GLN A 349 8.90 28.43 0.94
CA GLN A 349 7.63 27.78 1.22
C GLN A 349 6.44 28.73 1.05
N GLY A 350 5.39 28.23 0.40
CA GLY A 350 4.18 28.97 0.03
C GLY A 350 4.33 29.85 -1.21
N ARG A 351 5.56 30.12 -1.67
CA ARG A 351 5.83 30.97 -2.84
C ARG A 351 6.32 30.19 -4.06
N TYR A 352 7.31 29.33 -3.88
CA TYR A 352 7.92 28.53 -4.94
C TYR A 352 7.82 27.02 -4.70
N ILE A 353 7.65 26.61 -3.44
CA ILE A 353 7.38 25.23 -3.03
C ILE A 353 6.16 25.21 -2.11
N PRO A 354 5.48 24.06 -1.93
CA PRO A 354 4.41 23.93 -0.94
C PRO A 354 4.87 24.35 0.46
N ARG A 355 3.94 24.81 1.30
CA ARG A 355 4.21 24.82 2.75
C ARG A 355 4.15 23.40 3.29
N LEU A 356 5.16 23.03 4.07
CA LEU A 356 5.09 21.87 4.96
C LEU A 356 4.51 22.38 6.29
N TYR A 357 3.34 21.88 6.67
CA TYR A 357 2.66 22.27 7.90
C TYR A 357 3.13 21.44 9.10
N ALA A 358 3.32 20.14 8.88
CA ALA A 358 3.94 19.24 9.85
C ALA A 358 4.56 18.05 9.13
N ALA A 359 5.55 17.45 9.78
CA ALA A 359 5.97 16.10 9.47
C ALA A 359 6.10 15.32 10.76
N GLY A 360 5.67 14.06 10.73
CA GLY A 360 5.83 13.19 11.87
C GLY A 360 5.51 11.75 11.53
N SER A 361 5.79 10.87 12.47
CA SER A 361 5.42 9.47 12.36
C SER A 361 4.11 9.17 13.09
N THR A 362 3.36 8.23 12.54
CA THR A 362 2.22 7.61 13.20
C THR A 362 2.47 6.11 13.27
N TRP A 363 2.23 5.54 14.46
CA TRP A 363 2.42 4.13 14.78
C TRP A 363 3.85 3.62 14.51
N LYS A 364 4.82 4.53 14.32
CA LYS A 364 6.21 4.26 13.90
C LYS A 364 6.34 3.47 12.59
N THR A 365 5.25 3.28 11.84
CA THR A 365 5.24 2.54 10.57
C THR A 365 5.05 3.46 9.39
N LEU A 366 4.38 4.60 9.60
CA LEU A 366 4.16 5.59 8.57
C LEU A 366 4.80 6.91 8.98
N LYS A 367 5.39 7.60 8.01
CA LYS A 367 5.81 8.99 8.14
C LYS A 367 4.93 9.84 7.22
N ILE A 368 4.27 10.83 7.79
CA ILE A 368 3.27 11.65 7.12
C ILE A 368 3.77 13.09 7.08
N LEU A 369 3.85 13.64 5.86
CA LEU A 369 4.04 15.07 5.62
C LEU A 369 2.67 15.68 5.37
N VAL A 370 2.29 16.64 6.21
CA VAL A 370 1.08 17.44 6.07
C VAL A 370 1.45 18.71 5.32
N MET A 371 0.90 18.90 4.13
CA MET A 371 1.34 19.92 3.18
C MET A 371 0.19 20.76 2.66
N GLU A 372 0.55 21.93 2.13
CA GLU A 372 -0.33 22.82 1.41
C GLU A 372 -0.93 22.19 0.14
N ASP A 373 -2.21 22.44 -0.09
CA ASP A 373 -2.86 22.17 -1.38
C ASP A 373 -2.28 23.09 -2.46
N CYS A 374 -1.60 22.47 -3.43
CA CYS A 374 -0.92 23.15 -4.52
C CYS A 374 -1.62 22.95 -5.87
N GLY A 375 -2.86 22.45 -5.87
CA GLY A 375 -3.69 22.33 -7.06
C GLY A 375 -3.30 21.16 -7.96
N GLY A 376 -3.57 21.31 -9.26
CA GLY A 376 -3.39 20.27 -10.26
C GLY A 376 -2.03 20.29 -10.95
N THR A 377 -1.70 19.18 -11.59
CA THR A 377 -0.61 19.11 -12.58
C THR A 377 -0.87 20.05 -13.74
N ILE A 378 0.19 20.60 -14.32
CA ILE A 378 0.07 21.49 -15.49
C ILE A 378 -0.13 20.63 -16.74
N GLU A 379 -1.32 20.68 -17.34
CA GLU A 379 -1.61 19.96 -18.60
C GLU A 379 -1.00 20.66 -19.81
N ASN A 380 -1.02 22.00 -19.84
CA ASN A 380 -0.46 22.81 -20.91
C ASN A 380 0.42 23.92 -20.32
N MET A 381 1.71 23.89 -20.67
CA MET A 381 2.61 24.97 -20.30
C MET A 381 2.37 26.19 -21.20
N THR A 382 2.44 27.39 -20.63
CA THR A 382 2.46 28.65 -21.38
C THR A 382 3.81 29.33 -21.18
N GLU A 383 4.15 30.29 -22.05
CA GLU A 383 5.37 31.10 -21.89
C GLU A 383 5.48 31.76 -20.50
N GLU A 384 4.35 32.25 -19.97
CA GLU A 384 4.31 32.81 -18.62
C GLU A 384 4.66 31.75 -17.57
N LEU A 385 4.11 30.53 -17.71
CA LEU A 385 4.36 29.43 -16.80
C LEU A 385 5.82 28.98 -16.84
N TRP A 386 6.42 28.86 -18.03
CA TRP A 386 7.84 28.58 -18.20
C TRP A 386 8.74 29.61 -17.50
N SER A 387 8.45 30.90 -17.70
CA SER A 387 9.18 31.99 -17.04
C SER A 387 9.11 31.90 -15.51
N ARG A 388 7.95 31.52 -14.98
CA ARG A 388 7.72 31.42 -13.53
C ARG A 388 8.35 30.17 -12.93
N ALA A 389 8.29 29.03 -13.63
CA ALA A 389 9.01 27.82 -13.25
C ALA A 389 10.53 28.08 -13.20
N LYS A 390 11.10 28.76 -14.21
CA LYS A 390 12.51 29.17 -14.21
C LYS A 390 12.88 30.03 -13.01
N LYS A 391 12.03 31.00 -12.64
CA LYS A 391 12.23 31.81 -11.43
C LYS A 391 12.25 30.97 -10.15
N GLY A 392 11.44 29.91 -10.08
CA GLY A 392 11.46 28.95 -8.98
C GLY A 392 12.79 28.19 -8.89
N ILE A 393 13.27 27.64 -10.00
CA ILE A 393 14.56 26.93 -10.06
C ILE A 393 15.72 27.86 -9.65
N VAL A 394 15.76 29.07 -10.19
CA VAL A 394 16.78 30.06 -9.81
C VAL A 394 16.72 30.40 -8.31
N ALA A 395 15.53 30.38 -7.70
CA ALA A 395 15.38 30.58 -6.26
C ALA A 395 15.99 29.43 -5.44
N PHE A 396 15.91 28.18 -5.91
CA PHE A 396 16.63 27.04 -5.31
C PHE A 396 18.14 27.25 -5.39
N HIS A 397 18.65 27.61 -6.57
CA HIS A 397 20.09 27.79 -6.81
C HIS A 397 20.70 28.90 -5.93
N ARG A 398 19.95 29.98 -5.70
CA ARG A 398 20.35 31.04 -4.75
C ARG A 398 20.51 30.56 -3.31
N HIS A 399 19.87 29.46 -2.94
CA HIS A 399 20.05 28.78 -1.65
C HIS A 399 21.09 27.66 -1.71
N GLY A 400 21.93 27.62 -2.75
CA GLY A 400 22.96 26.60 -2.94
C GLY A 400 22.40 25.20 -3.20
N THR A 401 21.11 25.09 -3.57
CA THR A 401 20.37 23.83 -3.67
C THR A 401 19.97 23.59 -5.11
N ILE A 402 20.01 22.33 -5.54
CA ILE A 402 19.39 21.87 -6.80
C ILE A 402 18.19 20.97 -6.46
N HIS A 403 17.23 20.90 -7.38
CA HIS A 403 16.08 20.00 -7.24
C HIS A 403 16.48 18.54 -7.44
N GLY A 404 17.27 18.25 -8.48
CA GLY A 404 17.80 16.93 -8.82
C GLY A 404 16.84 15.99 -9.56
N ASP A 405 15.63 16.46 -9.90
CA ASP A 405 14.62 15.72 -10.68
C ASP A 405 13.67 16.74 -11.37
N ILE A 406 14.20 17.57 -12.26
CA ILE A 406 13.37 18.56 -12.97
C ILE A 406 12.61 17.88 -14.10
N ARG A 407 11.28 17.90 -14.00
CA ARG A 407 10.35 17.40 -15.03
C ARG A 407 9.02 18.15 -14.93
N ILE A 408 8.26 18.24 -16.03
CA ILE A 408 6.97 18.96 -16.08
C ILE A 408 6.02 18.52 -14.96
N ASN A 409 5.96 17.21 -14.66
CA ASN A 409 5.10 16.65 -13.62
C ASN A 409 5.43 17.11 -12.19
N ASN A 410 6.63 17.67 -11.96
CA ASN A 410 7.04 18.21 -10.67
C ASN A 410 6.69 19.71 -10.54
N PHE A 411 5.96 20.29 -11.51
CA PHE A 411 5.37 21.62 -11.41
C PHE A 411 3.85 21.52 -11.31
N VAL A 412 3.29 22.16 -10.29
CA VAL A 412 1.85 22.24 -10.05
C VAL A 412 1.40 23.69 -10.00
N ILE A 413 0.12 23.93 -10.28
CA ILE A 413 -0.47 25.27 -10.28
C ILE A 413 -1.66 25.36 -9.32
N ALA A 414 -1.55 26.28 -8.37
CA ALA A 414 -2.63 26.66 -7.46
C ALA A 414 -2.84 28.17 -7.50
N LYS A 415 -4.09 28.60 -7.73
CA LYS A 415 -4.48 30.03 -7.74
C LYS A 415 -3.57 30.87 -8.67
N GLY A 416 -3.21 30.29 -9.82
CA GLY A 416 -2.30 30.92 -10.77
C GLY A 416 -0.86 31.05 -10.27
N ILE A 417 -0.43 30.28 -9.26
CA ILE A 417 0.95 30.24 -8.74
C ILE A 417 1.56 28.87 -9.01
N ILE A 418 2.70 28.85 -9.70
CA ILE A 418 3.49 27.63 -9.90
C ILE A 418 4.27 27.32 -8.65
N LYS A 419 4.22 26.04 -8.27
CA LYS A 419 5.03 25.47 -7.19
C LYS A 419 5.75 24.23 -7.69
N ILE A 420 6.98 24.08 -7.22
CA ILE A 420 7.84 22.92 -7.46
C ILE A 420 7.59 21.93 -6.33
N ILE A 421 7.27 20.69 -6.68
CA ILE A 421 6.94 19.60 -5.74
C ILE A 421 7.95 18.45 -5.86
N ASP A 422 7.86 17.49 -4.94
CA ASP A 422 8.69 16.28 -4.88
C ASP A 422 10.17 16.55 -4.56
N LEU A 423 10.41 17.08 -3.36
CA LEU A 423 11.73 17.53 -2.93
C LEU A 423 12.64 16.38 -2.44
N GLY A 424 12.27 15.11 -2.69
CA GLY A 424 13.02 13.94 -2.22
C GLY A 424 14.43 13.82 -2.81
N ALA A 425 14.64 14.36 -4.01
CA ALA A 425 15.96 14.40 -4.68
C ALA A 425 16.77 15.66 -4.34
N CYS A 426 16.19 16.63 -3.62
CA CYS A 426 16.81 17.93 -3.38
C CYS A 426 18.07 17.81 -2.53
N ARG A 427 19.16 18.41 -3.00
CA ARG A 427 20.47 18.40 -2.33
C ARG A 427 21.24 19.68 -2.58
N GLN A 428 22.32 19.88 -1.83
CA GLN A 428 23.29 20.93 -2.18
C GLN A 428 23.87 20.65 -3.56
N GLY A 429 23.97 21.71 -4.36
CA GLY A 429 24.50 21.65 -5.72
C GLY A 429 25.58 22.70 -5.92
N THR A 430 26.66 22.29 -6.56
CA THR A 430 27.73 23.18 -7.01
C THR A 430 27.22 24.14 -8.10
N PRO A 431 27.90 25.27 -8.36
CA PRO A 431 27.52 26.18 -9.45
C PRO A 431 27.45 25.49 -10.83
N ALA A 432 28.28 24.46 -11.06
CA ALA A 432 28.26 23.66 -12.28
C ALA A 432 26.98 22.82 -12.38
N GLU A 433 26.58 22.15 -11.29
CA GLU A 433 25.34 21.36 -11.25
C GLU A 433 24.09 22.25 -11.34
N GLN A 434 24.10 23.43 -10.72
CA GLN A 434 23.01 24.41 -10.85
C GLN A 434 22.88 24.88 -12.31
N SER A 435 23.99 25.16 -12.97
CA SER A 435 23.99 25.52 -14.40
C SER A 435 23.49 24.37 -15.28
N ALA A 436 23.86 23.13 -14.95
CA ALA A 436 23.39 21.94 -15.67
C ALA A 436 21.88 21.74 -15.51
N GLU A 437 21.34 21.82 -14.29
CA GLU A 437 19.89 21.70 -14.04
C GLU A 437 19.09 22.80 -14.77
N LEU A 438 19.62 24.02 -14.86
CA LEU A 438 18.98 25.08 -15.64
C LEU A 438 19.01 24.81 -17.15
N ALA A 439 20.10 24.21 -17.65
CA ALA A 439 20.22 23.80 -19.05
C ALA A 439 19.27 22.64 -19.39
N GLU A 440 19.09 21.68 -18.48
CA GLU A 440 18.09 20.62 -18.61
C GLU A 440 16.66 21.19 -18.70
N PHE A 441 16.34 22.18 -17.86
CA PHE A 441 15.07 22.89 -17.92
C PHE A 441 14.86 23.63 -19.25
N ASP A 442 15.89 24.34 -19.74
CA ASP A 442 15.82 25.06 -21.01
C ASP A 442 15.70 24.11 -22.21
N ALA A 443 16.35 22.94 -22.16
CA ALA A 443 16.18 21.88 -23.17
C ALA A 443 14.74 21.33 -23.18
N MET A 444 14.19 21.04 -22.00
CA MET A 444 12.81 20.58 -21.85
C MET A 444 11.79 21.57 -22.43
N LYS A 445 12.03 22.89 -22.27
CA LYS A 445 11.20 23.92 -22.90
C LYS A 445 11.27 23.84 -24.43
N LYS A 446 12.47 23.72 -24.99
CA LYS A 446 12.70 23.67 -26.43
C LYS A 446 12.03 22.46 -27.07
N ASP A 447 12.09 21.30 -26.42
CA ASP A 447 11.44 20.09 -26.90
C ASP A 447 9.92 20.27 -26.93
N TRP A 448 9.35 20.87 -25.88
CA TRP A 448 7.92 21.21 -25.83
C TRP A 448 7.49 22.19 -26.94
N GLU A 449 8.29 23.23 -27.22
CA GLU A 449 8.05 24.19 -28.30
C GLU A 449 8.03 23.49 -29.68
N ALA A 450 8.99 22.59 -29.93
CA ALA A 450 9.09 21.86 -31.19
C ALA A 450 7.89 20.93 -31.44
N GLU A 451 7.39 20.26 -30.39
CA GLU A 451 6.19 19.41 -30.47
C GLU A 451 4.94 20.24 -30.79
N HIS A 452 4.81 21.44 -30.22
CA HIS A 452 3.63 22.30 -30.42
C HIS A 452 3.63 23.01 -31.78
N GLU A 453 4.79 23.38 -32.31
CA GLU A 453 4.91 23.90 -33.68
C GLU A 453 4.56 22.84 -34.73
N SER A 454 4.88 21.55 -34.48
CA SER A 454 4.56 20.45 -35.40
C SER A 454 3.07 20.07 -35.47
N THR A 455 2.27 20.49 -34.48
CA THR A 455 0.83 20.16 -34.38
C THR A 455 -0.07 21.23 -35.05
N ILE A 456 0.50 22.39 -35.39
CA ILE A 456 -0.19 23.52 -36.03
C ILE A 456 0.13 23.58 -37.55
N GLY A 457 1.08 22.75 -38.02
CA GLY A 457 1.57 22.70 -39.40
C GLY A 457 0.78 21.80 -40.35
#